data_AF-A0A924G4D1-F1
#
_entry.id   AF-A0A924G4D1-F1
#
_cell.length_a   1.000
_cell.length_b   1.000
_cell.length_c   1.000
_cell.angle_alpha   90.00
_cell.angle_beta   90.00
_cell.angle_gamma   90.00
#
_symmetry.space_group_name_H-M   'P 1'
#
loop_
_entity.id
_entity.type
_entity.pdbx_description
1 polymer ?
#
loop_
_entity_poly.entity_id
_entity_poly.type
_entity_poly.pdbx_seq_one_letter_code
_entity_poly.pdbx_strand_id
1 'polypeptide(L)'
;MSVIQSIRDKGAWIMFGIIALALIAFILQDGLGRRGGGGSTTVGAVNGVKINREDFDAKVTLYSRNGQTRENIIPQLWNQEVQNILQQQEYDKLGLTVSSKELADYLYSPQSPLAREKNFQDDNGQFDVSKAQQWFAGIKKSKNVEETRPVMEQLIEPSIQQLLNSKYQNIVQQSAYVPTWLIEKQKADNAAISSISYVYLPYASNTDTTIKVSDDEIMGYVKKHAKSFEKEEET
;
A
#
# COMPACT_ATOMS: atom_id res chain seq x y z
N MET A 1 -37.69 -46.28 -4.46
CA MET A 1 -36.52 -45.78 -5.21
C MET A 1 -35.46 -46.87 -5.18
N SER A 2 -34.90 -47.24 -6.35
CA SER A 2 -34.04 -48.41 -6.51
C SER A 2 -32.66 -48.17 -5.89
N VAL A 3 -32.10 -49.20 -5.24
CA VAL A 3 -30.75 -49.22 -4.63
C VAL A 3 -29.66 -48.78 -5.63
N ILE A 4 -29.88 -49.04 -6.93
CA ILE A 4 -28.98 -48.65 -8.03
C ILE A 4 -28.91 -47.12 -8.21
N GLN A 5 -29.99 -46.37 -8.00
CA GLN A 5 -29.96 -44.90 -8.07
C GLN A 5 -29.22 -44.29 -6.87
N SER A 6 -29.36 -44.87 -5.66
CA SER A 6 -28.63 -44.40 -4.49
C SER A 6 -27.12 -44.65 -4.54
N ILE A 7 -26.67 -45.67 -5.27
CA ILE A 7 -25.23 -45.94 -5.49
C ILE A 7 -24.66 -45.00 -6.56
N ARG A 8 -25.45 -44.64 -7.59
CA ARG A 8 -25.00 -43.68 -8.62
C ARG A 8 -24.82 -42.28 -8.05
N ASP A 9 -25.77 -41.82 -7.23
CA ASP A 9 -25.74 -40.45 -6.70
C ASP A 9 -24.75 -40.30 -5.53
N LYS A 10 -24.58 -41.32 -4.67
CA LYS A 10 -23.56 -41.31 -3.61
C LYS A 10 -22.16 -41.67 -4.12
N GLY A 11 -22.05 -42.57 -5.10
CA GLY A 11 -20.79 -42.95 -5.73
C GLY A 11 -20.17 -41.81 -6.53
N ALA A 12 -20.99 -40.99 -7.20
CA ALA A 12 -20.52 -39.79 -7.89
C ALA A 12 -19.91 -38.75 -6.94
N TRP A 13 -20.49 -38.58 -5.74
CA TRP A 13 -19.97 -37.62 -4.76
C TRP A 13 -18.66 -38.09 -4.11
N ILE A 14 -18.53 -39.40 -3.84
CA ILE A 14 -17.28 -40.01 -3.36
C ILE A 14 -16.19 -39.92 -4.43
N MET A 15 -16.53 -40.21 -5.70
CA MET A 15 -15.62 -40.04 -6.84
C MET A 15 -15.14 -38.61 -7.00
N PHE A 16 -16.04 -37.63 -6.89
CA PHE A 16 -15.69 -36.21 -6.94
C PHE A 16 -14.75 -35.83 -5.79
N GLY A 17 -15.01 -36.34 -4.58
CA GLY A 17 -14.12 -36.15 -3.43
C GLY A 17 -12.72 -36.73 -3.66
N ILE A 18 -12.61 -37.94 -4.21
CA ILE A 18 -11.32 -38.59 -4.52
C ILE A 18 -10.58 -37.84 -5.63
N ILE A 19 -11.27 -37.39 -6.68
CA ILE A 19 -10.66 -36.61 -7.78
C ILE A 19 -10.19 -35.25 -7.28
N ALA A 20 -10.99 -34.55 -6.48
CA ALA A 20 -10.60 -33.28 -5.86
C ALA A 20 -9.38 -33.45 -4.93
N LEU A 21 -9.36 -34.51 -4.12
CA LEU A 21 -8.23 -34.83 -3.25
C LEU A 21 -6.97 -35.20 -4.06
N ALA A 22 -7.13 -35.94 -5.16
CA ALA A 22 -6.03 -36.31 -6.05
C ALA A 22 -5.46 -35.11 -6.81
N LEU A 23 -6.29 -34.14 -7.20
CA LEU A 23 -5.83 -32.89 -7.81
C LEU A 23 -5.06 -32.02 -6.80
N ILE A 24 -5.52 -31.95 -5.55
CA ILE A 24 -4.78 -31.27 -4.47
C ILE A 24 -3.45 -31.98 -4.19
N ALA A 25 -3.45 -33.32 -4.11
CA ALA A 25 -2.24 -34.11 -3.94
C ALA A 25 -1.28 -33.98 -5.14
N PHE A 26 -1.79 -33.88 -6.37
CA PHE A 26 -1.00 -33.66 -7.57
C PHE A 26 -0.33 -32.28 -7.57
N ILE A 27 -1.05 -31.22 -7.18
CA ILE A 27 -0.48 -29.86 -7.01
C ILE A 27 0.63 -29.88 -5.94
N LEU A 28 0.43 -30.60 -4.84
CA LEU A 28 1.44 -30.74 -3.78
C LEU A 28 2.64 -31.60 -4.22
N GLN A 29 2.43 -32.61 -5.07
CA GLN A 29 3.48 -33.50 -5.57
C GLN A 29 4.29 -32.86 -6.71
N ASP A 30 3.66 -32.05 -7.57
CA ASP A 30 4.32 -31.29 -8.64
C ASP A 30 5.18 -30.16 -8.05
N GLY A 31 4.76 -29.57 -6.92
CA GLY A 31 5.56 -28.62 -6.14
C GLY A 31 6.74 -29.23 -5.37
N LEU A 32 6.82 -30.56 -5.24
CA LEU A 32 7.88 -31.27 -4.49
C LEU A 32 8.80 -32.15 -5.36
N GLY A 33 8.64 -32.13 -6.69
CA GLY A 33 9.31 -33.07 -7.60
C GLY A 33 10.37 -32.45 -8.52
N ARG A 34 11.64 -32.50 -8.08
CA ARG A 34 12.90 -32.39 -8.87
C ARG A 34 13.52 -31.00 -9.09
N ARG A 35 14.30 -30.56 -8.09
CA ARG A 35 15.70 -30.13 -8.34
C ARG A 35 16.51 -30.23 -7.04
N GLY A 36 17.47 -31.15 -7.00
CA GLY A 36 18.46 -31.22 -5.93
C GLY A 36 19.34 -29.98 -5.94
N GLY A 37 19.43 -29.31 -4.79
CA GLY A 37 20.24 -28.12 -4.54
C GLY A 37 19.63 -27.31 -3.40
N GLY A 38 20.15 -27.47 -2.18
CA GLY A 38 19.61 -26.89 -0.96
C GLY A 38 19.68 -25.36 -0.92
N GLY A 39 18.68 -24.71 -1.49
CA GLY A 39 18.32 -23.32 -1.22
C GLY A 39 16.94 -23.28 -0.56
N SER A 40 16.78 -22.52 0.52
CA SER A 40 15.46 -22.23 1.08
C SER A 40 14.52 -21.75 -0.03
N THR A 41 13.37 -22.40 -0.20
CA THR A 41 12.30 -21.94 -1.13
C THR A 41 11.57 -20.72 -0.59
N THR A 42 11.94 -20.25 0.61
CA THR A 42 11.33 -19.14 1.32
C THR A 42 12.32 -17.99 1.50
N VAL A 43 11.92 -16.77 1.14
CA VAL A 43 12.67 -15.53 1.39
C VAL A 43 12.56 -15.12 2.86
N GLY A 44 11.37 -15.25 3.42
CA GLY A 44 11.08 -15.02 4.83
C GLY A 44 9.62 -15.31 5.15
N ALA A 45 9.20 -15.04 6.38
CA ALA A 45 7.81 -15.22 6.80
C ALA A 45 7.32 -14.01 7.60
N VAL A 46 6.06 -13.64 7.39
CA VAL A 46 5.38 -12.52 8.06
C VAL A 46 4.12 -13.09 8.71
N ASN A 47 4.03 -13.04 10.04
CA ASN A 47 2.89 -13.60 10.79
C ASN A 47 2.51 -15.04 10.37
N GLY A 48 3.52 -15.89 10.13
CA GLY A 48 3.32 -17.29 9.72
C GLY A 48 3.05 -17.51 8.23
N VAL A 49 2.85 -16.45 7.44
CA VAL A 49 2.73 -16.53 5.97
C VAL A 49 4.12 -16.51 5.36
N LYS A 50 4.47 -17.55 4.59
CA LYS A 50 5.77 -17.68 3.94
C LYS A 50 5.77 -16.96 2.59
N ILE A 51 6.84 -16.21 2.31
CA ILE A 51 7.08 -15.57 1.02
C ILE A 51 7.97 -16.50 0.20
N ASN A 52 7.45 -17.02 -0.91
CA ASN A 52 8.20 -17.90 -1.82
C ASN A 52 9.30 -17.11 -2.53
N ARG A 53 10.49 -17.71 -2.63
CA ARG A 53 11.65 -17.13 -3.31
C ARG A 53 11.45 -16.98 -4.81
N GLU A 54 10.84 -17.94 -5.46
CA GLU A 54 10.60 -17.90 -6.90
C GLU A 54 9.67 -16.73 -7.28
N ASP A 55 8.54 -16.62 -6.58
CA ASP A 55 7.57 -15.54 -6.81
C ASP A 55 8.19 -14.17 -6.53
N PHE A 56 8.98 -14.05 -5.45
CA PHE A 56 9.65 -12.81 -5.09
C PHE A 56 10.71 -12.42 -6.13
N ASP A 57 11.54 -13.36 -6.58
CA ASP A 57 12.56 -13.09 -7.62
C ASP A 57 11.93 -12.77 -8.98
N ALA A 58 10.78 -13.36 -9.31
CA ALA A 58 10.00 -13.02 -10.49
C ALA A 58 9.50 -11.56 -10.42
N LYS A 59 8.97 -11.13 -9.28
CA LYS A 59 8.58 -9.73 -9.02
C LYS A 59 9.79 -8.79 -9.11
N VAL A 60 10.92 -9.13 -8.47
CA VAL A 60 12.15 -8.33 -8.56
C VAL A 60 12.58 -8.14 -10.02
N THR A 61 12.57 -9.22 -10.81
CA THR A 61 12.92 -9.18 -12.23
C THR A 61 11.98 -8.29 -13.04
N LEU A 62 10.68 -8.33 -12.74
CA LEU A 62 9.69 -7.48 -13.40
C LEU A 62 9.96 -5.99 -13.11
N TYR A 63 10.21 -5.63 -11.85
CA TYR A 63 10.45 -4.24 -11.45
C TYR A 63 11.83 -3.73 -11.90
N SER A 64 12.84 -4.60 -12.02
CA SER A 64 14.16 -4.24 -12.54
C SER A 64 14.14 -3.85 -14.02
N ARG A 65 13.14 -4.27 -14.80
CA ARG A 65 12.99 -3.87 -16.21
C ARG A 65 12.71 -2.38 -16.38
N ASN A 66 12.27 -1.70 -15.32
CA ASN A 66 12.03 -0.25 -15.32
C ASN A 66 13.30 0.59 -15.09
N GLY A 67 14.50 -0.02 -15.20
CA GLY A 67 15.80 0.68 -15.09
C GLY A 67 16.28 0.91 -13.66
N GLN A 68 15.60 0.35 -12.67
CA GLN A 68 15.98 0.43 -11.26
C GLN A 68 16.96 -0.70 -10.89
N THR A 69 17.97 -0.38 -10.07
CA THR A 69 18.96 -1.34 -9.59
C THR A 69 18.32 -2.31 -8.58
N ARG A 70 18.76 -3.57 -8.62
CA ARG A 70 18.19 -4.65 -7.80
C ARG A 70 18.31 -4.36 -6.30
N GLU A 71 19.39 -3.70 -5.90
CA GLU A 71 19.69 -3.31 -4.53
C GLU A 71 18.62 -2.37 -3.94
N ASN A 72 17.99 -1.54 -4.76
CA ASN A 72 16.92 -0.64 -4.33
C ASN A 72 15.53 -1.29 -4.39
N ILE A 73 15.32 -2.18 -5.36
CA ILE A 73 14.03 -2.84 -5.57
C ILE A 73 13.74 -3.88 -4.49
N ILE A 74 14.74 -4.67 -4.06
CA ILE A 74 14.52 -5.75 -3.10
C ILE A 74 13.93 -5.22 -1.78
N PRO A 75 14.49 -4.20 -1.11
CA PRO A 75 13.91 -3.67 0.13
C PRO A 75 12.51 -3.09 -0.07
N GLN A 76 12.26 -2.44 -1.21
CA GLN A 76 10.96 -1.88 -1.55
C GLN A 76 9.90 -2.98 -1.71
N LEU A 77 10.19 -4.01 -2.52
CA LEU A 77 9.29 -5.14 -2.71
C LEU A 77 9.09 -5.93 -1.43
N TRP A 78 10.14 -6.10 -0.62
CA TRP A 78 10.01 -6.73 0.68
C TRP A 78 9.00 -5.99 1.57
N ASN A 79 9.12 -4.66 1.69
CA ASN A 79 8.18 -3.86 2.46
C ASN A 79 6.76 -3.93 1.89
N GLN A 80 6.62 -3.99 0.56
CA GLN A 80 5.32 -4.17 -0.09
C GLN A 80 4.70 -5.54 0.23
N GLU A 81 5.47 -6.63 0.20
CA GLU A 81 5.00 -7.96 0.59
C GLU A 81 4.57 -8.01 2.05
N VAL A 82 5.38 -7.45 2.96
CA VAL A 82 5.05 -7.35 4.39
C VAL A 82 3.73 -6.60 4.56
N GLN A 83 3.58 -5.45 3.89
CA GLN A 83 2.38 -4.64 3.97
C GLN A 83 1.15 -5.37 3.42
N ASN A 84 1.27 -6.03 2.27
CA ASN A 84 0.19 -6.79 1.64
C ASN A 84 -0.27 -7.95 2.55
N ILE A 85 0.67 -8.69 3.15
CA ILE A 85 0.36 -9.80 4.06
C ILE A 85 -0.38 -9.27 5.30
N LEU A 86 0.13 -8.22 5.93
CA LEU A 86 -0.50 -7.63 7.12
C LEU A 86 -1.91 -7.09 6.81
N GLN A 87 -2.05 -6.36 5.70
CA GLN A 87 -3.34 -5.84 5.27
C GLN A 87 -4.33 -6.95 4.95
N GLN A 88 -3.92 -7.98 4.20
CA GLN A 88 -4.78 -9.10 3.88
C GLN A 88 -5.28 -9.82 5.14
N GLN A 89 -4.43 -10.00 6.15
CA GLN A 89 -4.84 -10.57 7.43
C GLN A 89 -5.90 -9.73 8.13
N GLU A 90 -5.79 -8.40 8.11
CA GLU A 90 -6.81 -7.52 8.67
C GLU A 90 -8.10 -7.50 7.83
N TYR A 91 -7.99 -7.56 6.50
CA TYR A 91 -9.14 -7.69 5.61
C TYR A 91 -9.92 -8.98 5.90
N ASP A 92 -9.22 -10.10 6.06
CA ASP A 92 -9.81 -11.40 6.36
C ASP A 92 -10.50 -11.40 7.73
N LYS A 93 -9.87 -10.81 8.76
CA LYS A 93 -10.48 -10.66 10.10
C LYS A 93 -11.76 -9.83 10.09
N LEU A 94 -11.79 -8.78 9.27
CA LEU A 94 -12.96 -7.90 9.11
C LEU A 94 -13.99 -8.45 8.12
N GLY A 95 -13.70 -9.56 7.43
CA GLY A 95 -14.56 -10.14 6.39
C GLY A 95 -14.67 -9.26 5.14
N LEU A 96 -13.67 -8.42 4.87
CA LEU A 96 -13.66 -7.56 3.68
C LEU A 96 -13.37 -8.39 2.44
N THR A 97 -14.30 -8.35 1.49
CA THR A 97 -14.16 -8.99 0.19
C THR A 97 -14.53 -8.02 -0.92
N VAL A 98 -14.09 -8.31 -2.14
CA VAL A 98 -14.49 -7.61 -3.35
C VAL A 98 -15.31 -8.56 -4.20
N SER A 99 -16.56 -8.20 -4.46
CA SER A 99 -17.42 -8.96 -5.36
C SER A 99 -17.00 -8.74 -6.81
N SER A 100 -17.31 -9.70 -7.69
CA SER A 100 -17.05 -9.57 -9.13
C SER A 100 -17.75 -8.35 -9.74
N LYS A 101 -18.91 -7.97 -9.18
CA LYS A 101 -19.64 -6.77 -9.60
C LYS A 101 -18.87 -5.51 -9.23
N GLU A 102 -18.40 -5.38 -8.00
CA GLU A 102 -17.62 -4.21 -7.56
C GLU A 102 -16.32 -4.07 -8.35
N LEU A 103 -15.64 -5.19 -8.60
CA LEU A 103 -14.44 -5.19 -9.42
C LEU A 103 -14.75 -4.74 -10.86
N ALA A 104 -15.83 -5.23 -11.46
CA ALA A 104 -16.25 -4.80 -12.78
C ALA A 104 -16.62 -3.31 -12.82
N ASP A 105 -17.41 -2.85 -11.84
CA ASP A 105 -17.80 -1.45 -11.72
C ASP A 105 -16.55 -0.55 -11.60
N TYR A 106 -15.53 -0.98 -10.86
CA TYR A 106 -14.24 -0.28 -10.76
C TYR A 106 -13.46 -0.28 -12.09
N LEU A 107 -13.28 -1.44 -12.72
CA LEU A 107 -12.51 -1.59 -13.97
C LEU A 107 -13.16 -0.87 -15.16
N TYR A 108 -14.47 -0.65 -15.11
CA TYR A 108 -15.24 0.08 -16.12
C TYR A 108 -15.58 1.51 -15.71
N SER A 109 -15.01 2.02 -14.62
CA SER A 109 -15.14 3.42 -14.20
C SER A 109 -13.99 4.28 -14.72
N PRO A 110 -14.13 5.61 -14.75
CA PRO A 110 -13.01 6.52 -15.00
C PRO A 110 -11.84 6.37 -14.01
N GLN A 111 -12.06 5.72 -12.86
CA GLN A 111 -11.03 5.43 -11.85
C GLN A 111 -10.25 4.13 -12.14
N SER A 112 -10.61 3.42 -13.21
CA SER A 112 -9.91 2.23 -13.68
C SER A 112 -8.45 2.54 -13.99
N PRO A 113 -7.50 1.62 -13.70
CA PRO A 113 -6.12 1.77 -14.16
C PRO A 113 -6.02 1.93 -15.69
N LEU A 114 -6.95 1.31 -16.43
CA LEU A 114 -7.03 1.40 -17.89
C LEU A 114 -7.40 2.79 -18.41
N ALA A 115 -7.98 3.67 -17.58
CA ALA A 115 -8.38 5.02 -18.00
C ALA A 115 -7.19 5.89 -18.43
N ARG A 116 -5.97 5.55 -17.99
CA ARG A 116 -4.73 6.25 -18.34
C ARG A 116 -4.07 5.69 -19.59
N GLU A 117 -4.52 4.53 -20.05
CA GLU A 117 -3.96 3.85 -21.21
C GLU A 117 -4.59 4.40 -22.49
N LYS A 118 -3.77 4.92 -23.40
CA LYS A 118 -4.24 5.55 -24.65
C LYS A 118 -5.14 4.64 -25.49
N ASN A 119 -4.90 3.33 -25.45
CA ASN A 119 -5.69 2.34 -26.18
C ASN A 119 -7.14 2.24 -25.70
N PHE A 120 -7.42 2.74 -24.50
CA PHE A 120 -8.75 2.73 -23.87
C PHE A 120 -9.32 4.14 -23.74
N GLN A 121 -8.75 5.13 -24.44
CA GLN A 121 -9.29 6.48 -24.51
C GLN A 121 -10.04 6.70 -25.83
N ASP A 122 -11.05 7.56 -25.81
CA ASP A 122 -11.73 8.08 -27.00
C ASP A 122 -10.92 9.22 -27.64
N ASP A 123 -11.45 9.79 -28.73
CA ASP A 123 -10.78 10.88 -29.46
C ASP A 123 -10.64 12.16 -28.62
N ASN A 124 -11.39 12.29 -27.52
CA ASN A 124 -11.34 13.39 -26.56
C ASN A 124 -10.42 13.07 -25.35
N GLY A 125 -9.73 11.93 -25.35
CA GLY A 125 -8.88 11.48 -24.25
C GLY A 125 -9.64 10.97 -23.02
N GLN A 126 -10.95 10.77 -23.12
CA GLN A 126 -11.78 10.23 -22.05
C GLN A 126 -11.80 8.70 -22.09
N PHE A 127 -11.97 8.07 -20.93
CA PHE A 127 -12.00 6.61 -20.86
C PHE A 127 -13.21 6.03 -21.62
N ASP A 128 -12.93 5.16 -22.59
CA ASP A 128 -13.91 4.46 -23.40
C ASP A 128 -14.16 3.06 -22.81
N VAL A 129 -15.26 2.95 -22.08
CA VAL A 129 -15.71 1.70 -21.44
C VAL A 129 -15.96 0.60 -22.46
N SER A 130 -16.41 0.94 -23.68
CA SER A 130 -16.70 -0.06 -24.72
C SER A 130 -15.42 -0.74 -25.19
N LYS A 131 -14.34 0.02 -25.38
CA LYS A 131 -13.02 -0.55 -25.70
C LYS A 131 -12.51 -1.47 -24.59
N ALA A 132 -12.67 -1.07 -23.33
CA ALA A 132 -12.31 -1.91 -22.18
C ALA A 132 -13.11 -3.23 -22.15
N GLN A 133 -14.43 -3.16 -22.33
CA GLN A 133 -15.30 -4.34 -22.38
C GLN A 133 -14.93 -5.29 -23.52
N GLN A 134 -14.64 -4.77 -24.72
CA GLN A 134 -14.21 -5.58 -25.86
C GLN A 134 -12.87 -6.28 -25.59
N TRP A 135 -11.91 -5.57 -24.99
CA TRP A 135 -10.62 -6.13 -24.63
C TRP A 135 -10.77 -7.25 -23.59
N PHE A 136 -11.50 -7.04 -22.50
CA PHE A 136 -11.76 -8.08 -21.50
C PHE A 136 -12.52 -9.28 -22.07
N ALA A 137 -13.45 -9.05 -23.01
CA ALA A 137 -14.12 -10.14 -23.72
C ALA A 137 -13.15 -10.97 -24.58
N GLY A 138 -12.13 -10.33 -25.16
CA GLY A 138 -11.02 -10.99 -25.85
C GLY A 138 -10.16 -11.83 -24.90
N ILE A 139 -9.72 -11.23 -23.79
CA ILE A 139 -8.93 -11.91 -22.75
C ILE A 139 -9.69 -13.12 -22.19
N LYS A 140 -10.99 -12.99 -21.91
CA LYS A 140 -11.83 -14.08 -21.39
C LYS A 140 -11.97 -15.25 -22.38
N LYS A 141 -11.86 -15.00 -23.69
CA LYS A 141 -11.91 -16.02 -24.73
C LYS A 141 -10.54 -16.65 -25.02
N SER A 142 -9.45 -15.98 -24.65
CA SER A 142 -8.11 -16.53 -24.80
C SER A 142 -7.93 -17.74 -23.89
N LYS A 143 -7.39 -18.82 -24.44
CA LYS A 143 -6.94 -19.99 -23.67
C LYS A 143 -5.44 -19.93 -23.37
N ASN A 144 -4.76 -18.87 -23.83
CA ASN A 144 -3.34 -18.71 -23.65
C ASN A 144 -3.05 -18.13 -22.25
N VAL A 145 -2.52 -18.99 -21.37
CA VAL A 145 -2.16 -18.60 -20.00
C VAL A 145 -1.12 -17.49 -19.97
N GLU A 146 -0.22 -17.43 -20.97
CA GLU A 146 0.80 -16.39 -21.05
C GLU A 146 0.22 -15.00 -21.34
N GLU A 147 -0.93 -14.92 -22.00
CA GLU A 147 -1.64 -13.65 -22.27
C GLU A 147 -2.52 -13.23 -21.10
N THR A 148 -3.14 -14.19 -20.40
CA THR A 148 -4.07 -13.90 -19.30
C THR A 148 -3.37 -13.63 -17.98
N ARG A 149 -2.22 -14.27 -17.74
CA ARG A 149 -1.48 -14.15 -16.47
C ARG A 149 -1.03 -12.72 -16.16
N PRO A 150 -0.42 -11.96 -17.10
CA PRO A 150 -0.05 -10.57 -16.83
C PRO A 150 -1.26 -9.69 -16.50
N VAL A 151 -2.41 -9.94 -17.14
CA VAL A 151 -3.66 -9.22 -16.82
C VAL A 151 -4.09 -9.51 -15.39
N MET A 152 -4.01 -10.76 -14.95
CA MET A 152 -4.34 -11.12 -13.58
C MET A 152 -3.40 -10.44 -12.57
N GLU A 153 -2.10 -10.61 -12.75
CA GLU A 153 -1.07 -10.18 -11.79
C GLU A 153 -0.87 -8.65 -11.76
N GLN A 154 -1.02 -7.96 -12.90
CA GLN A 154 -0.68 -6.53 -13.03
C GLN A 154 -1.91 -5.62 -13.05
N LEU A 155 -3.10 -6.14 -13.33
CA LEU A 155 -4.33 -5.35 -13.38
C LEU A 155 -5.36 -5.81 -12.36
N ILE A 156 -5.73 -7.10 -12.36
CA ILE A 156 -6.84 -7.60 -11.53
C ILE A 156 -6.47 -7.66 -10.05
N GLU A 157 -5.38 -8.33 -9.69
CA GLU A 157 -4.96 -8.45 -8.29
C GLU A 157 -4.68 -7.08 -7.64
N PRO A 158 -3.95 -6.15 -8.29
CA PRO A 158 -3.77 -4.81 -7.74
C PRO A 158 -5.09 -4.03 -7.61
N SER A 159 -6.03 -4.20 -8.55
CA SER A 159 -7.36 -3.58 -8.48
C SER A 159 -8.17 -4.09 -7.28
N ILE A 160 -8.12 -5.39 -7.00
CA ILE A 160 -8.75 -6.00 -5.82
C ILE A 160 -8.13 -5.43 -4.55
N GLN A 161 -6.80 -5.40 -4.46
CA GLN A 161 -6.09 -4.86 -3.30
C GLN A 161 -6.40 -3.37 -3.09
N GLN A 162 -6.50 -2.59 -4.16
CA GLN A 162 -6.89 -1.18 -4.09
C GLN A 162 -8.32 -1.00 -3.56
N LEU A 163 -9.26 -1.82 -4.01
CA LEU A 163 -10.64 -1.79 -3.52
C LEU A 163 -10.74 -2.21 -2.05
N LEU A 164 -10.01 -3.26 -1.64
CA LEU A 164 -9.94 -3.68 -0.23
C LEU A 164 -9.35 -2.60 0.65
N ASN A 165 -8.23 -2.00 0.23
CA ASN A 165 -7.61 -0.89 0.96
C ASN A 165 -8.56 0.31 1.05
N SER A 166 -9.25 0.67 -0.03
CA SER A 166 -10.26 1.74 0.00
C SER A 166 -11.38 1.44 0.99
N LYS A 167 -11.94 0.22 0.99
CA LYS A 167 -12.95 -0.21 1.97
C LYS A 167 -12.42 -0.10 3.40
N TYR A 168 -11.21 -0.58 3.64
CA TYR A 168 -10.56 -0.52 4.95
C TYR A 168 -10.36 0.93 5.43
N GLN A 169 -9.79 1.79 4.58
CA GLN A 169 -9.60 3.22 4.90
C GLN A 169 -10.93 3.93 5.16
N ASN A 170 -11.98 3.61 4.41
CA ASN A 170 -13.31 4.17 4.64
C ASN A 170 -13.86 3.76 6.01
N ILE A 171 -13.66 2.51 6.43
CA ILE A 171 -14.04 2.06 7.78
C ILE A 171 -13.25 2.82 8.84
N VAL A 172 -11.94 2.96 8.68
CA VAL A 172 -11.09 3.71 9.61
C VAL A 172 -11.55 5.17 9.72
N GLN A 173 -11.80 5.83 8.60
CA GLN A 173 -12.28 7.21 8.58
C GLN A 173 -13.67 7.35 9.22
N GLN A 174 -14.58 6.41 8.95
CA GLN A 174 -15.93 6.41 9.54
C GLN A 174 -15.93 6.01 11.02
N SER A 175 -14.88 5.33 11.49
CA SER A 175 -14.70 5.03 12.92
C SER A 175 -14.24 6.23 13.74
N ALA A 176 -13.77 7.30 13.09
CA ALA A 176 -13.33 8.50 13.77
C ALA A 176 -14.52 9.24 14.40
N TYR A 177 -14.55 9.27 15.73
CA TYR A 177 -15.51 10.06 16.48
C TYR A 177 -14.93 11.45 16.77
N VAL A 178 -15.63 12.50 16.31
CA VAL A 178 -15.30 13.88 16.66
C VAL A 178 -16.35 14.39 17.66
N PRO A 179 -15.96 14.67 18.92
CA PRO A 179 -16.89 15.18 19.91
C PRO A 179 -17.48 16.53 19.52
N THR A 180 -18.77 16.77 19.83
CA THR A 180 -19.45 18.03 19.52
C THR A 180 -18.72 19.25 20.08
N TRP A 181 -18.22 19.17 21.32
CA TRP A 181 -17.48 20.27 21.96
C TRP A 181 -16.21 20.66 21.19
N LEU A 182 -15.54 19.70 20.54
CA LEU A 182 -14.32 19.96 19.76
C LEU A 182 -14.66 20.71 18.48
N ILE A 183 -15.77 20.36 17.83
CA ILE A 183 -16.29 21.07 16.66
C ILE A 183 -16.70 22.50 17.03
N GLU A 184 -17.38 22.68 18.15
CA GLU A 184 -17.77 24.00 18.66
C GLU A 184 -16.55 24.86 18.98
N LYS A 185 -15.54 24.30 19.65
CA LYS A 185 -14.27 24.97 19.91
C LYS A 185 -13.56 25.36 18.61
N GLN A 186 -13.42 24.44 17.66
CA GLN A 186 -12.79 24.71 16.36
C GLN A 186 -13.50 25.85 15.62
N LYS A 187 -14.84 25.90 15.65
CA LYS A 187 -15.61 27.00 15.06
C LYS A 187 -15.33 28.33 15.76
N ALA A 188 -15.29 28.33 17.10
CA ALA A 188 -14.98 29.52 17.88
C ALA A 188 -13.56 30.03 17.59
N ASP A 189 -12.57 29.13 17.56
CA ASP A 189 -11.17 29.45 17.26
C ASP A 189 -11.02 30.00 15.83
N ASN A 190 -11.69 29.38 14.84
CA ASN A 190 -11.67 29.86 13.45
C ASN A 190 -12.37 31.23 13.29
N ALA A 191 -13.39 31.50 14.08
CA ALA A 191 -14.07 32.81 14.10
C ALA A 191 -13.23 33.89 14.81
N ALA A 192 -12.30 33.50 15.69
CA ALA A 192 -11.38 34.39 16.37
C ALA A 192 -10.15 34.78 15.52
N ILE A 193 -10.02 34.23 14.30
CA ILE A 193 -8.93 34.60 13.39
C ILE A 193 -9.06 36.07 13.01
N SER A 194 -8.02 36.85 13.32
CA SER A 194 -7.92 38.26 12.99
C SER A 194 -6.74 38.50 12.05
N SER A 195 -6.92 39.38 11.07
CA SER A 195 -5.82 39.86 10.23
C SER A 195 -4.99 40.87 11.00
N ILE A 196 -3.70 40.59 11.19
CA ILE A 196 -2.78 41.47 11.91
C ILE A 196 -1.66 41.89 10.97
N SER A 197 -1.41 43.20 10.89
CA SER A 197 -0.20 43.75 10.29
C SER A 197 0.77 44.09 11.41
N TYR A 198 2.00 43.62 11.33
CA TYR A 198 3.06 43.96 12.28
C TYR A 198 4.34 44.31 11.53
N VAL A 199 5.15 45.17 12.14
CA VAL A 199 6.51 45.45 11.70
C VAL A 199 7.43 44.74 12.68
N TYR A 200 8.27 43.85 12.15
CA TYR A 200 9.31 43.18 12.92
C TYR A 200 10.66 43.73 12.49
N LEU A 201 11.43 44.22 13.46
CA LEU A 201 12.82 44.60 13.28
C LEU A 201 13.69 43.49 13.89
N PRO A 202 14.28 42.60 13.08
CA PRO A 202 15.16 41.55 13.59
C PRO A 202 16.36 42.18 14.30
N TYR A 203 16.76 41.67 15.45
CA TYR A 203 17.96 42.16 16.14
C TYR A 203 19.23 42.13 15.24
N ALA A 204 19.31 41.11 14.37
CA ALA A 204 20.37 40.94 13.38
C ALA A 204 20.34 41.95 12.21
N SER A 205 19.34 42.83 12.09
CA SER A 205 19.33 43.88 11.07
C SER A 205 20.30 45.02 11.39
N ASN A 206 20.77 45.12 12.64
CA ASN A 206 21.86 46.01 13.00
C ASN A 206 23.18 45.28 12.72
N THR A 207 23.95 45.74 11.74
CA THR A 207 25.32 45.26 11.54
C THR A 207 26.17 45.71 12.72
N ASP A 208 26.78 44.74 13.40
CA ASP A 208 27.65 44.89 14.59
C ASP A 208 28.75 45.96 14.39
N THR A 209 29.15 46.21 13.13
CA THR A 209 30.10 47.25 12.74
C THR A 209 29.67 48.70 13.07
N THR A 210 28.41 48.93 13.44
CA THR A 210 27.89 50.24 13.86
C THR A 210 27.85 50.44 15.37
N ILE A 211 28.06 49.37 16.16
CA ILE A 211 28.02 49.40 17.62
C ILE A 211 29.45 49.23 18.12
N LYS A 212 30.02 50.29 18.71
CA LYS A 212 31.33 50.23 19.36
C LYS A 212 31.10 50.06 20.86
N VAL A 213 31.35 48.87 21.38
CA VAL A 213 31.38 48.62 22.82
C VAL A 213 32.79 48.92 23.33
N SER A 214 32.91 49.80 24.31
CA SER A 214 34.18 50.15 24.95
C SER A 214 34.51 49.21 26.11
N ASP A 215 35.80 49.08 26.45
CA ASP A 215 36.25 48.28 27.60
C ASP A 215 35.64 48.77 28.92
N ASP A 216 35.41 50.08 29.05
CA ASP A 216 34.77 50.68 30.22
C ASP A 216 33.30 50.24 30.37
N GLU A 217 32.56 50.13 29.27
CA GLU A 217 31.18 49.63 29.27
C GLU A 217 31.13 48.14 29.63
N ILE A 218 32.07 47.34 29.13
CA ILE A 218 32.20 45.91 29.48
C ILE A 218 32.49 45.76 30.97
N MET A 219 33.49 46.48 31.49
CA MET A 219 33.83 46.44 32.92
C MET A 219 32.67 46.94 33.79
N GLY A 220 31.95 47.98 33.36
CA GLY A 220 30.77 48.48 34.04
C GLY A 220 29.64 47.44 34.11
N TYR A 221 29.40 46.73 32.99
CA TYR A 221 28.41 45.67 32.93
C TYR A 221 28.78 44.49 33.84
N VAL A 222 30.04 44.04 33.81
CA VAL A 222 30.55 42.94 34.65
C VAL A 222 30.43 43.28 36.14
N LYS A 223 30.81 44.50 36.55
CA LYS A 223 30.66 44.95 37.95
C LYS A 223 29.20 44.96 38.41
N LYS A 224 28.28 45.40 37.54
CA LYS A 224 26.84 45.46 37.84
C LYS A 224 26.18 44.09 37.90
N HIS A 225 26.75 43.08 37.23
CA HIS A 225 26.22 41.72 37.15
C HIS A 225 27.22 40.69 37.69
N ALA A 226 28.00 41.03 38.73
CA ALA A 226 29.12 40.22 39.22
C ALA A 226 28.76 38.74 39.48
N LYS A 227 27.57 38.46 40.01
CA LYS A 227 27.09 37.09 40.26
C LYS A 227 26.95 36.22 39.00
N SER A 228 26.70 36.83 37.84
CA SER A 228 26.58 36.11 36.57
C SER A 228 27.93 35.76 35.94
N PHE A 229 29.01 36.36 36.46
CA PHE A 229 30.39 36.15 36.02
C PHE A 229 31.26 35.50 37.10
N GLU A 230 30.65 35.13 38.23
CA GLU A 230 31.28 34.35 39.28
C GLU A 230 31.47 32.92 38.74
N LYS A 231 32.72 32.49 38.65
CA LYS A 231 33.05 31.10 38.33
C LYS A 231 33.25 30.35 39.64
N GLU A 232 32.46 29.32 39.87
CA GLU A 232 32.83 28.31 40.85
C GLU A 232 34.13 27.66 40.36
N GLU A 233 35.11 27.51 41.24
CA GLU A 233 36.34 26.77 40.91
C GLU A 233 35.95 25.34 40.52
N GLU A 234 36.16 24.99 39.25
CA GLU A 234 36.07 23.59 38.82
C GLU A 234 37.11 22.79 39.62
N THR A 235 36.62 21.87 40.45
CA THR A 235 37.42 20.94 41.25
C THR A 235 37.71 19.66 40.50
#